data_AF-A0A9D8K070-F1
#
_entry.id   AF-A0A9D8K070-F1
#
_cell.length_a   1.000
_cell.length_b   1.000
_cell.length_c   1.000
_cell.angle_alpha   90.00
_cell.angle_beta   90.00
_cell.angle_gamma   90.00
#
_symmetry.space_group_name_H-M   'P 1'
#
loop_
_entity.id
_entity.type
_entity.pdbx_description
1 polymer ?
#
loop_
_entity_poly.entity_id
_entity_poly.type
_entity_poly.pdbx_seq_one_letter_code
_entity_poly.pdbx_strand_id
1 'polypeptide(L)'
;MKNRLGIAVKLATSLVLICAILVTSLYDAEGLWAAHQEPTPQYQARESDHQEEYPLMKPSREKRREWIEKYNKAPKAHIDEQVKRKLALAPTGSLSLLSHLQYTPSERNQGSCGNCWAWAGTGVMEIALSVQRSIKDRLSIQYLNSNFNGGSGVDWACCGGWLSDIASFYSSTG
;
A
#
# COMPACT_ATOMS: atom_id res chain seq x y z
N MET A 1 -77.85 19.46 35.90
CA MET A 1 -76.67 20.13 35.31
C MET A 1 -75.32 19.75 35.94
N LYS A 2 -75.24 19.00 37.04
CA LYS A 2 -73.96 18.66 37.72
C LYS A 2 -73.12 17.54 37.06
N ASN A 3 -73.71 16.70 36.20
CA ASN A 3 -73.01 15.55 35.59
C ASN A 3 -72.31 15.82 34.25
N ARG A 4 -72.56 16.95 33.57
CA ARG A 4 -71.86 17.30 32.33
C ARG A 4 -70.50 17.97 32.60
N LEU A 5 -70.39 18.70 33.70
CA LEU A 5 -69.14 19.35 34.12
C LEU A 5 -68.08 18.33 34.57
N GLY A 6 -68.49 17.26 35.29
CA GLY A 6 -67.57 16.21 35.74
C GLY A 6 -66.99 15.35 34.60
N ILE A 7 -67.73 15.14 33.51
CA ILE A 7 -67.24 14.40 32.33
C ILE A 7 -66.28 15.27 31.50
N ALA A 8 -66.59 16.56 31.33
CA ALA A 8 -65.71 17.50 30.64
C ALA A 8 -64.37 17.69 31.38
N VAL A 9 -64.40 17.78 32.72
CA VAL A 9 -63.18 17.86 33.55
C VAL A 9 -62.35 16.58 33.42
N LYS A 10 -62.98 15.39 33.46
CA LYS A 10 -62.26 14.11 33.30
C LYS A 10 -61.62 13.94 31.92
N LEU A 11 -62.31 14.35 30.86
CA LEU A 11 -61.77 14.32 29.49
C LEU A 11 -60.62 15.31 29.32
N ALA A 12 -60.76 16.53 29.85
CA ALA A 12 -59.69 17.54 29.82
C ALA A 12 -58.45 17.08 30.59
N THR A 13 -58.61 16.48 31.78
CA THR A 13 -57.49 15.93 32.54
C THR A 13 -56.82 14.76 31.84
N SER A 14 -57.57 13.86 31.19
CA SER A 14 -56.97 12.77 30.41
C SER A 14 -56.22 13.28 29.18
N LEU A 15 -56.72 14.32 28.50
CA LEU A 15 -56.04 14.89 27.33
C LEU A 15 -54.71 15.56 27.72
N VAL A 16 -54.69 16.26 28.87
CA VAL A 16 -53.47 16.87 29.41
C VAL A 16 -52.45 15.80 29.81
N LEU A 17 -52.89 14.69 30.40
CA LEU A 17 -52.00 13.58 30.77
C LEU A 17 -51.40 12.91 29.52
N ILE A 18 -52.20 12.70 28.48
CA ILE A 18 -51.73 12.12 27.22
C ILE A 18 -50.75 13.05 26.52
N CYS A 19 -51.02 14.37 26.48
CA CYS A 19 -50.07 15.35 25.95
C CYS A 19 -48.77 15.37 26.75
N ALA A 20 -48.82 15.30 28.08
CA ALA A 20 -47.61 15.27 28.91
C ALA A 20 -46.76 14.02 28.63
N ILE A 21 -47.39 12.84 28.50
CA ILE A 21 -46.70 11.58 28.19
C ILE A 21 -46.10 11.60 26.78
N LEU A 22 -46.81 12.15 25.79
CA LEU A 22 -46.29 12.28 24.43
C LEU A 22 -45.12 13.27 24.35
N VAL A 23 -45.18 14.38 25.10
CA VAL A 23 -44.08 15.35 25.19
C VAL A 23 -42.84 14.73 25.87
N THR A 24 -42.98 14.00 26.98
CA THR A 24 -41.83 13.34 27.61
C THR A 24 -41.21 12.26 26.72
N SER A 25 -42.03 11.47 26.02
CA SER A 25 -41.54 10.42 25.11
C SER A 25 -40.80 10.99 23.89
N LEU A 26 -41.18 12.19 23.43
CA LEU A 26 -40.45 12.93 22.38
C LEU A 26 -39.11 13.46 22.89
N TYR A 27 -39.03 13.98 24.13
CA TYR A 27 -37.76 14.40 24.75
C TYR A 27 -36.80 13.23 24.98
N ASP A 28 -37.30 12.05 25.38
CA ASP A 28 -36.47 10.85 25.58
C ASP A 28 -35.95 10.30 24.24
N ALA A 29 -36.77 10.35 23.18
CA ALA A 29 -36.34 9.98 21.83
C ALA A 29 -35.24 10.93 21.31
N GLU A 30 -35.29 12.21 21.68
CA GLU A 30 -34.24 13.18 21.35
C GLU A 30 -32.93 12.99 22.15
N GLY A 31 -33.02 12.50 23.39
CA GLY A 31 -31.84 12.18 24.21
C GLY A 31 -31.12 10.89 23.78
N LEU A 32 -31.85 9.92 23.22
CA LEU A 32 -31.31 8.61 22.85
C LEU A 32 -30.56 8.59 21.51
N TRP A 33 -30.81 9.54 20.60
CA TRP A 33 -29.97 9.67 19.39
C TRP A 33 -28.63 10.38 19.67
N ALA A 34 -28.56 11.20 20.72
CA ALA A 34 -27.33 11.91 21.08
C ALA A 34 -26.28 11.02 21.76
N ALA A 35 -26.66 9.86 22.31
CA ALA A 35 -25.76 8.96 23.05
C ALA A 35 -25.17 7.80 22.22
N HIS A 36 -25.49 7.72 20.91
CA HIS A 36 -24.99 6.68 20.00
C HIS A 36 -24.17 7.19 18.80
N GLN A 37 -23.72 8.45 18.85
CA GLN A 37 -22.50 8.79 18.13
C GLN A 37 -21.31 8.26 18.95
N GLU A 38 -20.80 7.10 18.55
CA GLU A 38 -19.37 6.78 18.71
C GLU A 38 -18.58 8.06 18.34
N PRO A 39 -17.62 8.51 19.17
CA PRO A 39 -16.77 9.62 18.78
C PRO A 39 -16.14 9.24 17.45
N THR A 40 -16.54 9.93 16.38
CA THR A 40 -15.84 9.86 15.12
C THR A 40 -14.38 10.12 15.48
N PRO A 41 -13.45 9.22 15.13
CA PRO A 41 -12.04 9.51 15.32
C PRO A 41 -11.84 10.88 14.69
N GLN A 42 -11.52 11.88 15.52
CA GLN A 42 -11.01 13.14 15.01
C GLN A 42 -9.69 12.76 14.36
N TYR A 43 -9.78 12.40 13.08
CA TYR A 43 -8.67 12.38 12.17
C TYR A 43 -8.27 13.84 12.11
N GLN A 44 -7.38 14.22 13.03
CA GLN A 44 -6.59 15.44 12.89
C GLN A 44 -5.99 15.29 11.50
N ALA A 45 -6.55 16.05 10.54
CA ALA A 45 -6.00 16.15 9.22
C ALA A 45 -4.54 16.52 9.42
N ARG A 46 -3.66 15.55 9.14
CA ARG A 46 -2.23 15.80 9.12
C ARG A 46 -2.05 16.89 8.08
N GLU A 47 -1.81 18.11 8.54
CA GLU A 47 -1.42 19.20 7.66
C GLU A 47 -0.18 18.75 6.88
N SER A 48 -0.27 18.92 5.56
CA SER A 48 0.64 18.48 4.49
C SER A 48 0.64 16.97 4.16
N ASP A 49 -0.44 16.51 3.55
CA ASP A 49 -0.31 15.59 2.41
C ASP A 49 0.41 16.36 1.28
N HIS A 50 1.72 16.53 1.43
CA HIS A 50 2.55 16.64 0.24
C HIS A 50 2.34 15.31 -0.47
N GLN A 51 1.51 15.29 -1.53
CA GLN A 51 1.56 14.18 -2.48
C GLN A 51 3.00 14.12 -2.96
N GLU A 52 3.81 13.23 -2.35
CA GLU A 52 5.15 12.94 -2.80
C GLU A 52 4.99 12.46 -4.24
N GLU A 53 5.33 13.31 -5.20
CA GLU A 53 5.26 12.97 -6.61
C GLU A 53 6.38 11.96 -6.88
N TYR A 54 6.02 10.68 -6.86
CA TYR A 54 6.95 9.62 -7.19
C TYR A 54 7.36 9.74 -8.65
N PRO A 55 8.67 9.75 -8.96
CA PRO A 55 9.14 9.95 -10.31
C PRO A 55 8.74 8.76 -11.18
N LEU A 56 7.99 9.05 -12.23
CA LEU A 56 7.80 8.11 -13.32
C LEU A 56 9.08 8.06 -14.15
N MET A 57 9.61 6.86 -14.35
CA MET A 57 10.76 6.66 -15.23
C MET A 57 10.38 7.03 -16.67
N LYS A 58 11.02 8.06 -17.22
CA LYS A 58 10.76 8.60 -18.57
C LYS A 58 11.97 8.33 -19.50
N PRO A 59 12.19 7.08 -19.95
CA PRO A 59 13.31 6.78 -20.84
C PRO A 59 13.14 7.48 -22.19
N SER A 60 14.25 7.94 -22.77
CA SER A 60 14.26 8.42 -24.16
C SER A 60 13.82 7.33 -25.14
N ARG A 61 13.50 7.72 -26.37
CA ARG A 61 13.12 6.76 -27.42
C ARG A 61 14.26 5.78 -27.69
N GLU A 62 15.49 6.28 -27.73
CA GLU A 62 16.71 5.51 -27.96
C GLU A 62 16.92 4.52 -26.82
N LYS A 63 16.81 4.97 -25.56
CA LYS A 63 16.96 4.11 -24.37
C LYS A 63 15.88 3.04 -24.29
N ARG A 64 14.63 3.38 -24.64
CA ARG A 64 13.54 2.40 -24.73
C ARG A 64 13.82 1.32 -25.77
N ARG A 65 14.34 1.70 -26.95
CA ARG A 65 14.72 0.74 -28.00
C ARG A 65 15.84 -0.18 -27.50
N GLU A 66 16.85 0.37 -26.83
CA GLU A 66 17.92 -0.41 -26.21
C GLU A 66 17.36 -1.43 -25.19
N TRP A 67 16.43 -1.02 -24.32
CA TRP A 67 15.82 -1.93 -23.34
C TRP A 67 14.98 -3.04 -23.99
N ILE A 68 14.22 -2.72 -25.05
CA ILE A 68 13.48 -3.73 -25.82
C ILE A 68 14.45 -4.74 -26.44
N GLU A 69 15.56 -4.27 -27.01
CA GLU A 69 16.58 -5.14 -27.60
C GLU A 69 17.24 -6.02 -26.53
N LYS A 70 17.60 -5.44 -25.38
CA LYS A 70 18.12 -6.18 -24.21
C LYS A 70 17.13 -7.25 -23.75
N TYR A 71 15.84 -6.91 -23.63
CA TYR A 71 14.79 -7.86 -23.26
C TYR A 71 14.69 -9.02 -24.26
N ASN A 72 14.66 -8.72 -25.55
CA ASN A 72 14.52 -9.73 -26.61
C ASN A 72 15.74 -10.66 -26.70
N LYS A 73 16.95 -10.15 -26.38
CA LYS A 73 18.20 -10.92 -26.37
C LYS A 73 18.44 -11.66 -25.06
N ALA A 74 17.71 -11.35 -23.99
CA ALA A 74 17.96 -11.94 -22.68
C ALA A 74 17.70 -13.46 -22.70
N PRO A 75 18.61 -14.28 -22.12
CA PRO A 75 18.36 -15.69 -21.97
C PRO A 75 17.12 -15.92 -21.10
N LYS A 76 16.34 -16.96 -21.42
CA LYS A 76 15.23 -17.36 -20.55
C LYS A 76 15.78 -17.85 -19.21
N ALA A 77 15.10 -17.48 -18.13
CA ALA A 77 15.44 -18.00 -16.81
C ALA A 77 15.35 -19.53 -16.82
N HIS A 78 16.38 -20.19 -16.28
CA HIS A 78 16.35 -21.63 -16.09
C HIS A 78 15.33 -21.98 -15.01
N ILE A 79 14.44 -22.92 -15.33
CA ILE A 79 13.50 -23.51 -14.39
C ILE A 79 13.90 -24.97 -14.23
N ASP A 80 14.19 -25.39 -12.99
CA ASP A 80 14.48 -26.78 -12.67
C ASP A 80 13.37 -27.70 -13.22
N GLU A 81 13.75 -28.82 -13.84
CA GLU A 81 12.79 -29.70 -14.52
C GLU A 81 11.78 -30.34 -13.56
N GLN A 82 12.12 -30.53 -12.28
CA GLN A 82 11.14 -30.97 -11.28
C GLN A 82 10.14 -29.85 -10.97
N VAL A 83 10.60 -28.60 -10.82
CA VAL A 83 9.73 -27.44 -10.62
C VAL A 83 8.81 -27.24 -11.82
N LYS A 84 9.33 -27.34 -13.04
CA LYS A 84 8.56 -27.24 -14.28
C LYS A 84 7.45 -28.30 -14.37
N ARG A 85 7.75 -29.55 -14.00
CA ARG A 85 6.74 -30.62 -13.90
C ARG A 85 5.68 -30.32 -12.85
N LYS A 86 6.07 -29.81 -11.67
CA LYS A 86 5.12 -29.41 -10.61
C LYS A 86 4.21 -28.28 -11.08
N LEU A 87 4.74 -27.26 -11.76
CA LEU A 87 3.97 -26.16 -12.33
C LEU A 87 3.00 -26.62 -13.43
N ALA A 88 3.39 -27.59 -14.25
CA ALA A 88 2.49 -28.16 -15.25
C ALA A 88 1.29 -28.91 -14.64
N LEU A 89 1.50 -29.54 -13.47
CA LEU A 89 0.46 -30.24 -12.72
C LEU A 89 -0.40 -29.31 -11.84
N ALA A 90 0.14 -28.15 -11.47
CA ALA A 90 -0.54 -27.10 -10.73
C ALA A 90 -0.53 -25.79 -11.54
N PRO A 91 -1.25 -25.72 -12.67
CA PRO A 91 -1.18 -24.59 -13.60
C PRO A 91 -1.70 -23.27 -12.99
N THR A 92 -2.43 -23.35 -11.89
CA THR A 92 -2.99 -22.20 -11.17
C THR A 92 -2.60 -22.24 -9.70
N GLY A 93 -2.13 -21.11 -9.19
CA GLY A 93 -1.72 -20.95 -7.80
C GLY A 93 -0.97 -19.64 -7.59
N SER A 94 -0.87 -19.21 -6.34
CA SER A 94 -0.01 -18.10 -5.93
C SER A 94 0.99 -18.60 -4.89
N LEU A 95 2.24 -18.18 -5.04
CA LEU A 95 3.28 -18.41 -4.06
C LEU A 95 3.75 -17.05 -3.56
N SER A 96 3.55 -16.78 -2.27
CA SER A 96 4.14 -15.60 -1.65
C SER A 96 5.62 -15.85 -1.40
N LEU A 97 6.47 -15.00 -1.99
CA LEU A 97 7.91 -14.98 -1.70
C LEU A 97 8.25 -13.96 -0.60
N LEU A 98 7.25 -13.27 -0.04
CA LEU A 98 7.48 -12.16 0.89
C LEU A 98 8.22 -12.58 2.17
N SER A 99 8.02 -13.81 2.62
CA SER A 99 8.71 -14.37 3.79
C SER A 99 10.23 -14.47 3.62
N HIS A 100 10.73 -14.45 2.38
CA HIS A 100 12.16 -14.45 2.08
C HIS A 100 12.81 -13.07 2.23
N LEU A 101 12.02 -12.00 2.25
CA LEU A 101 12.48 -10.62 2.40
C LEU A 101 12.42 -10.16 3.86
N GLN A 102 13.41 -9.39 4.30
CA GLN A 102 13.23 -8.49 5.44
C GLN A 102 12.37 -7.31 4.98
N TYR A 103 11.08 -7.36 5.31
CA TYR A 103 10.08 -6.48 4.75
C TYR A 103 9.46 -5.55 5.80
N THR A 104 9.98 -4.32 5.84
CA THR A 104 9.31 -3.18 6.47
C THR A 104 8.82 -2.25 5.35
N PRO A 105 7.51 -2.20 5.03
CA PRO A 105 7.00 -1.46 3.89
C PRO A 105 7.44 0.01 3.85
N SER A 106 7.38 0.69 5.00
CA SER A 106 7.75 2.10 5.14
C SER A 106 9.22 2.39 4.83
N GLU A 107 10.09 1.38 4.90
CA GLU A 107 11.51 1.54 4.59
C GLU A 107 11.84 1.21 3.13
N ARG A 108 10.90 0.67 2.35
CA ARG A 108 11.07 0.37 0.92
C ARG A 108 10.41 1.44 0.06
N ASN A 109 10.86 2.67 0.27
CA ASN A 109 10.37 3.85 -0.45
C ASN A 109 11.51 4.45 -1.30
N GLN A 110 11.26 4.63 -2.61
CA GLN A 110 12.22 5.28 -3.52
C GLN A 110 12.27 6.81 -3.37
N GLY A 111 11.27 7.42 -2.73
CA GLY A 111 11.11 8.86 -2.65
C GLY A 111 11.10 9.51 -4.04
N SER A 112 11.77 10.65 -4.17
CA SER A 112 11.90 11.39 -5.43
C SER A 112 12.98 10.85 -6.39
N CYS A 113 13.64 9.73 -6.05
CA CYS A 113 14.65 9.10 -6.88
C CYS A 113 14.03 8.11 -7.87
N GLY A 114 14.38 8.20 -9.16
CA GLY A 114 13.90 7.28 -10.22
C GLY A 114 14.58 5.91 -10.22
N ASN A 115 14.92 5.35 -9.06
CA ASN A 115 15.65 4.10 -8.92
C ASN A 115 14.76 2.87 -8.65
N CYS A 116 13.50 2.89 -9.09
CA CYS A 116 12.57 1.76 -8.93
C CYS A 116 13.16 0.42 -9.41
N TRP A 117 13.96 0.47 -10.48
CA TRP A 117 14.72 -0.66 -11.00
C TRP A 117 15.65 -1.25 -9.93
N ALA A 118 16.41 -0.42 -9.21
CA ALA A 118 17.31 -0.82 -8.12
C ALA A 118 16.58 -1.54 -6.99
N TRP A 119 15.42 -1.00 -6.57
CA TRP A 119 14.57 -1.62 -5.55
C TRP A 119 14.02 -2.97 -5.98
N ALA A 120 13.53 -3.07 -7.21
CA ALA A 120 12.99 -4.30 -7.76
C ALA A 120 14.07 -5.39 -7.89
N GLY A 121 15.23 -5.05 -8.47
CA GLY A 121 16.29 -6.03 -8.71
C GLY A 121 16.99 -6.48 -7.43
N THR A 122 17.27 -5.57 -6.49
CA THR A 122 17.80 -5.98 -5.18
C THR A 122 16.80 -6.84 -4.41
N GLY A 123 15.49 -6.57 -4.49
CA GLY A 123 14.47 -7.45 -3.91
C GLY A 123 14.50 -8.88 -4.49
N VAL A 124 14.68 -9.02 -5.81
CA VAL A 124 14.86 -10.35 -6.43
C VAL A 124 16.16 -11.02 -5.94
N MET A 125 17.25 -10.27 -5.83
CA MET A 125 18.52 -10.79 -5.32
C MET A 125 18.44 -11.20 -3.84
N GLU A 126 17.76 -10.42 -2.99
CA GLU A 126 17.52 -10.74 -1.58
C GLU A 126 16.76 -12.06 -1.44
N ILE A 127 15.73 -12.29 -2.26
CA ILE A 127 15.01 -13.58 -2.29
C ILE A 127 15.95 -14.71 -2.71
N ALA A 128 16.76 -14.51 -3.76
CA ALA A 128 17.71 -15.53 -4.23
C ALA A 128 18.75 -15.87 -3.15
N LEU A 129 19.32 -14.87 -2.48
CA LEU A 129 20.26 -15.03 -1.36
C LEU A 129 19.63 -15.80 -0.19
N SER A 130 18.38 -15.47 0.14
CA SER A 130 17.60 -16.14 1.18
C SER A 130 17.38 -17.61 0.86
N VAL A 131 16.94 -17.93 -0.36
CA VAL A 131 16.65 -19.30 -0.80
C VAL A 131 17.92 -20.13 -0.97
N GLN A 132 18.97 -19.57 -1.59
CA GLN A 132 20.15 -20.34 -2.01
C GLN A 132 21.25 -20.38 -0.94
N ARG A 133 21.34 -19.36 -0.09
CA ARG A 133 22.46 -19.18 0.84
C ARG A 133 22.02 -18.92 2.28
N SER A 134 20.71 -18.89 2.55
CA SER A 134 20.15 -18.55 3.87
C SER A 134 20.57 -17.16 4.38
N ILE A 135 20.93 -16.25 3.47
CA ILE A 135 21.26 -14.86 3.80
C ILE A 135 20.00 -14.02 3.60
N LYS A 136 19.50 -13.40 4.67
CA LYS A 136 18.28 -12.57 4.64
C LYS A 136 18.57 -11.08 4.85
N ASP A 137 19.83 -10.70 4.94
CA ASP A 137 20.22 -9.31 5.13
C ASP A 137 19.77 -8.46 3.95
N ARG A 138 19.22 -7.29 4.26
CA ARG A 138 18.78 -6.33 3.26
C ARG A 138 19.98 -5.73 2.52
N LEU A 139 19.89 -5.67 1.20
CA LEU A 139 20.90 -5.03 0.37
C LEU A 139 20.74 -3.50 0.45
N SER A 140 21.87 -2.80 0.56
CA SER A 140 21.88 -1.34 0.63
C SER A 140 21.59 -0.72 -0.74
N ILE A 141 20.40 -0.16 -0.91
CA ILE A 141 20.05 0.64 -2.10
C ILE A 141 20.95 1.88 -2.20
N GLN A 142 21.30 2.48 -1.07
CA GLN A 142 22.21 3.62 -1.03
C GLN A 142 23.59 3.25 -1.57
N TYR A 143 24.09 2.04 -1.27
CA TYR A 143 25.35 1.57 -1.83
C TYR A 143 25.30 1.52 -3.37
N LEU A 144 24.24 0.96 -3.95
CA LEU A 144 24.08 0.98 -5.40
C LEU A 144 23.99 2.43 -5.92
N ASN A 145 23.12 3.25 -5.32
CA ASN A 145 22.93 4.65 -5.75
C ASN A 145 24.22 5.47 -5.71
N SER A 146 25.06 5.29 -4.68
CA SER A 146 26.32 6.03 -4.50
C SER A 146 27.43 5.58 -5.44
N ASN A 147 27.38 4.36 -5.98
CA ASN A 147 28.48 3.79 -6.75
C ASN A 147 28.13 3.60 -8.23
N PHE A 148 26.85 3.46 -8.57
CA PHE A 148 26.42 3.32 -9.96
C PHE A 148 26.75 4.60 -10.74
N ASN A 149 27.57 4.46 -11.79
CA ASN A 149 28.10 5.57 -12.59
C ASN A 149 28.75 6.69 -11.73
N GLY A 150 29.41 6.32 -10.63
CA GLY A 150 30.05 7.28 -9.72
C GLY A 150 29.07 8.07 -8.83
N GLY A 151 27.80 7.66 -8.77
CA GLY A 151 26.79 8.17 -7.85
C GLY A 151 26.28 9.58 -8.11
N SER A 152 26.62 10.16 -9.25
CA SER A 152 26.19 11.52 -9.63
C SER A 152 26.21 11.71 -11.15
N GLY A 153 25.70 12.84 -11.62
CA GLY A 153 25.68 13.18 -13.05
C GLY A 153 24.37 12.82 -13.76
N VAL A 154 24.38 12.85 -15.08
CA VAL A 154 23.17 12.71 -15.91
C VAL A 154 22.68 11.26 -16.03
N ASP A 155 23.54 10.29 -15.73
CA ASP A 155 23.27 8.86 -15.89
C ASP A 155 23.37 8.09 -14.56
N TRP A 156 23.28 8.76 -13.41
CA TRP A 156 23.30 8.10 -12.10
C TRP A 156 22.00 7.33 -11.81
N ALA A 157 21.98 6.54 -10.74
CA ALA A 157 20.93 5.54 -10.50
C ALA A 157 19.49 6.11 -10.44
N CYS A 158 19.31 7.37 -10.04
CA CYS A 158 17.98 8.01 -10.00
C CYS A 158 17.47 8.47 -11.37
N CYS A 159 18.30 8.45 -12.42
CA CYS A 159 17.86 8.74 -13.79
C CYS A 159 17.18 7.55 -14.48
N GLY A 160 17.02 6.43 -13.76
CA GLY A 160 16.43 5.19 -14.26
C GLY A 160 17.47 4.15 -14.67
N GLY A 161 16.98 2.95 -14.97
CA GLY A 161 17.84 1.82 -15.30
C GLY A 161 17.02 0.56 -15.56
N TRP A 162 17.73 -0.54 -15.87
CA TRP A 162 17.17 -1.83 -16.22
C TRP A 162 17.71 -2.94 -15.32
N LEU A 163 17.02 -4.08 -15.24
CA LEU A 163 17.48 -5.21 -14.42
C LEU A 163 18.87 -5.73 -14.82
N SER A 164 19.24 -5.61 -16.11
CA SER A 164 20.59 -5.96 -16.58
C SER A 164 21.67 -5.06 -15.97
N ASP A 165 21.33 -3.81 -15.67
CA ASP A 165 22.28 -2.84 -15.15
C ASP A 165 22.63 -3.20 -13.69
N ILE A 166 21.68 -3.75 -12.93
CA ILE A 166 21.90 -4.31 -11.59
C ILE A 166 22.79 -5.55 -11.66
N ALA A 167 22.43 -6.47 -12.56
CA ALA A 167 23.20 -7.70 -12.74
C ALA A 167 24.65 -7.37 -13.11
N SER A 168 24.85 -6.41 -14.02
CA SER A 168 26.20 -5.97 -14.44
C SER A 168 26.95 -5.27 -13.31
N PHE A 169 26.29 -4.37 -12.57
CA PHE A 169 26.87 -3.71 -11.40
C PHE A 169 27.41 -4.75 -10.40
N TYR A 170 26.56 -5.65 -9.90
CA TYR A 170 27.00 -6.64 -8.91
C TYR A 170 27.94 -7.72 -9.46
N SER A 171 27.95 -7.97 -10.77
CA SER A 171 28.93 -8.89 -11.39
C SER A 171 30.31 -8.26 -11.56
N SER A 172 30.42 -6.92 -11.54
CA SER A 172 31.68 -6.20 -11.74
C SER A 172 32.26 -5.64 -10.45
N THR A 173 31.44 -5.44 -9.43
CA THR A 173 31.87 -4.91 -8.11
C THR A 173 31.86 -5.96 -7.00
N GLY A 174 31.40 -7.19 -7.29
CA GLY A 174 31.21 -8.28 -6.33
C GLY A 174 32.36 -9.28 -6.30
#